data_AF-A0A3M8CWR8-F1
#
_entry.id   AF-A0A3M8CWR8-F1
#
_cell.length_a   1.000
_cell.length_b   1.000
_cell.length_c   1.000
_cell.angle_alpha   90.00
_cell.angle_beta   90.00
_cell.angle_gamma   90.00
#
_symmetry.space_group_name_H-M   'P 1'
#
loop_
_entity.id
_entity.type
_entity.pdbx_description
1 polymer ?
#
loop_
_entity_poly.entity_id
_entity_poly.type
_entity_poly.pdbx_seq_one_letter_code
_entity_poly.pdbx_strand_id
1 'polypeptide(L)'
;MKKRIGVLTYRGEKGFIEPGILRLMVREGEKMNLEVFLFSPQDVDLTARKIRGYTPTQTGWKSNWYAWPDIVIDRYRYYPVPKHAGYLPFRRQQLFRYANSRFANKFSVHRVLEQDPILRKWLPQTLEYSREALSLLLQEHRVVYVKPTNGTGGRSILRVVRTPDGFHLQGQTKQKKKISERIASLEVLHQRLQMWMKQEKQGNEQFFLQQGLELSLVPGRTVDARLLAQKDGTGTWKLTGMAIRLGAKRSSTSNLHSGGRAVPAARFLTEHFGYEMTRQIIGECKDLALHAVSRIEQHFGQMMEFGMDIGIDVKGNVWLIEMNPKPGRDIFRQLGQWRRYLEAVRRPLEYAAHLLQNDQQVSDEKHVCV
;
A
#
# COMPACT_ATOMS: atom_id res chain seq x y z
N MET A 1 -19.05 18.37 22.89
CA MET A 1 -18.69 16.95 23.16
C MET A 1 -17.42 16.62 22.36
N LYS A 2 -16.48 15.80 22.87
CA LYS A 2 -15.29 15.42 22.08
C LYS A 2 -15.72 14.55 20.90
N LYS A 3 -15.20 14.84 19.70
CA LYS A 3 -15.44 14.02 18.51
C LYS A 3 -14.76 12.66 18.68
N ARG A 4 -15.50 11.60 18.37
CA ARG A 4 -15.12 10.20 18.60
C ARG A 4 -14.71 9.54 17.28
N ILE A 5 -13.48 9.04 17.23
CA ILE A 5 -12.93 8.34 16.07
C ILE A 5 -12.67 6.88 16.42
N GLY A 6 -13.37 5.98 15.76
CA GLY A 6 -13.08 4.55 15.83
C GLY A 6 -12.02 4.16 14.82
N VAL A 7 -10.95 3.47 15.25
CA VAL A 7 -9.96 2.90 14.33
C VAL A 7 -10.23 1.40 14.17
N LEU A 8 -10.83 1.03 13.04
CA LEU A 8 -11.09 -0.36 12.69
C LEU A 8 -9.78 -1.03 12.26
N THR A 9 -9.37 -2.08 12.97
CA THR A 9 -8.13 -2.82 12.73
C THR A 9 -8.30 -4.30 13.04
N TYR A 10 -7.31 -5.13 12.72
CA TYR A 10 -7.33 -6.55 13.08
C TYR A 10 -6.76 -6.78 14.48
N ARG A 11 -7.53 -7.49 15.31
CA ARG A 11 -7.14 -8.02 16.61
C ARG A 11 -7.19 -9.55 16.56
N GLY A 12 -6.03 -10.18 16.72
CA GLY A 12 -5.92 -11.63 16.91
C GLY A 12 -5.73 -11.98 18.38
N GLU A 13 -5.45 -13.26 18.67
CA GLU A 13 -5.17 -13.76 20.03
C GLU A 13 -3.99 -13.03 20.70
N LYS A 14 -2.94 -12.74 19.92
CA LYS A 14 -1.74 -12.01 20.38
C LYS A 14 -1.92 -10.48 20.43
N GLY A 15 -3.15 -9.99 20.21
CA GLY A 15 -3.48 -8.57 20.21
C GLY A 15 -3.51 -7.92 18.82
N PHE A 16 -3.30 -6.61 18.77
CA PHE A 16 -3.38 -5.80 17.55
C PHE A 16 -2.13 -5.92 16.68
N ILE A 17 -2.32 -5.92 15.37
CA ILE A 17 -1.22 -5.79 14.39
C ILE A 17 -0.72 -4.34 14.39
N GLU A 18 0.59 -4.16 14.25
CA GLU A 18 1.25 -2.83 14.27
C GLU A 18 0.93 -2.00 15.53
N PRO A 19 1.15 -2.54 16.75
CA PRO A 19 0.74 -1.86 17.98
C PRO A 19 1.42 -0.49 18.16
N GLY A 20 2.65 -0.30 17.66
CA GLY A 20 3.38 0.96 17.78
C GLY A 20 2.65 2.15 17.15
N ILE A 21 2.23 2.04 15.89
CA ILE A 21 1.50 3.12 15.21
C ILE A 21 0.12 3.34 15.82
N LEU A 22 -0.58 2.26 16.20
CA LEU A 22 -1.91 2.37 16.80
C LEU A 22 -1.88 3.09 18.15
N ARG A 23 -0.86 2.83 18.99
CA ARG A 23 -0.63 3.57 20.24
C ARG A 23 -0.41 5.06 19.98
N LEU A 24 0.40 5.39 18.97
CA LEU A 24 0.66 6.78 18.62
C LEU A 24 -0.57 7.47 18.06
N MET A 25 -1.39 6.81 17.22
CA MET A 25 -2.65 7.39 16.74
C MET A 25 -3.57 7.79 17.89
N VAL A 26 -3.72 6.94 18.92
CA VAL A 26 -4.56 7.29 20.07
C VAL A 26 -4.00 8.50 20.83
N ARG A 27 -2.69 8.49 21.14
CA ARG A 27 -2.03 9.58 21.86
C ARG A 27 -2.05 10.90 21.09
N GLU A 28 -1.83 10.87 19.78
CA GLU A 28 -1.89 12.08 18.95
C GLU A 28 -3.33 12.58 18.81
N GLY A 29 -4.32 11.68 18.75
CA GLY A 29 -5.73 12.06 18.79
C GLY A 29 -6.12 12.76 20.09
N GLU A 30 -5.65 12.28 21.24
CA GLU A 30 -5.87 12.92 22.54
C GLU A 30 -5.34 14.36 22.56
N LYS A 31 -4.14 14.61 22.00
CA LYS A 31 -3.56 15.95 21.86
C LYS A 31 -4.39 16.87 20.96
N MET A 32 -5.16 16.30 20.03
CA MET A 32 -6.07 17.01 19.14
C MET A 32 -7.49 17.16 19.73
N ASN A 33 -7.68 16.83 21.02
CA ASN A 33 -8.97 16.80 21.69
C ASN A 33 -10.00 15.83 21.06
N LEU A 34 -9.52 14.72 20.48
CA LEU A 34 -10.32 13.65 19.90
C LEU A 34 -10.37 12.45 20.86
N GLU A 35 -11.52 11.77 20.92
CA GLU A 35 -11.63 10.48 21.60
C GLU A 35 -11.38 9.36 20.59
N VAL A 36 -10.16 8.80 20.61
CA VAL A 36 -9.75 7.75 19.66
C VAL A 36 -9.66 6.41 20.36
N PHE A 37 -10.33 5.39 19.83
CA PHE A 37 -10.20 4.00 20.30
C PHE A 37 -10.09 3.02 19.13
N LEU A 38 -9.49 1.88 19.41
CA LEU A 38 -9.31 0.79 18.45
C LEU A 38 -10.42 -0.24 18.63
N PHE A 39 -10.84 -0.87 17.53
CA PHE A 39 -11.76 -2.00 17.58
C PHE A 39 -11.60 -2.90 16.35
N SER A 40 -12.12 -4.12 16.44
CA SER A 40 -12.27 -5.07 15.35
C SER A 40 -13.75 -5.44 15.16
N PRO A 41 -14.14 -6.11 14.07
CA PRO A 41 -15.55 -6.49 13.86
C PRO A 41 -16.16 -7.26 15.03
N GLN A 42 -15.39 -8.13 15.69
CA GLN A 42 -15.84 -8.91 16.85
C GLN A 42 -16.07 -8.08 18.14
N ASP A 43 -15.71 -6.80 18.14
CA ASP A 43 -15.84 -5.92 19.31
C ASP A 43 -17.13 -5.09 19.28
N VAL A 44 -17.95 -5.24 18.23
CA VAL A 44 -19.18 -4.46 18.03
C VAL A 44 -20.39 -5.24 18.54
N ASP A 45 -21.10 -4.63 19.48
CA ASP A 45 -22.42 -5.07 19.93
C ASP A 45 -23.49 -4.25 19.19
N LEU A 46 -24.17 -4.89 18.25
CA LEU A 46 -25.21 -4.26 17.44
C LEU A 46 -26.49 -3.99 18.24
N THR A 47 -26.84 -4.88 19.17
CA THR A 47 -28.06 -4.79 19.97
C THR A 47 -27.96 -3.63 20.96
N ALA A 48 -26.85 -3.56 21.71
CA ALA A 48 -26.61 -2.49 22.67
C ALA A 48 -26.15 -1.18 22.00
N ARG A 49 -25.86 -1.19 20.69
CA ARG A 49 -25.22 -0.10 19.93
C ARG A 49 -23.97 0.43 20.63
N LYS A 50 -23.11 -0.48 21.10
CA LYS A 50 -21.86 -0.18 21.79
C LYS A 50 -20.70 -0.92 21.16
N ILE A 51 -19.50 -0.37 21.35
CA ILE A 51 -18.25 -0.99 20.88
C ILE A 51 -17.35 -1.21 22.09
N ARG A 52 -16.81 -2.42 22.23
CA ARG A 52 -15.72 -2.68 23.17
C ARG A 52 -14.42 -2.12 22.58
N GLY A 53 -14.19 -0.84 22.81
CA GLY A 53 -13.04 -0.10 22.29
C GLY A 53 -11.80 -0.24 23.17
N TYR A 54 -10.62 -0.17 22.55
CA TYR A 54 -9.34 -0.33 23.21
C TYR A 54 -8.49 0.93 23.12
N THR A 55 -7.88 1.33 24.25
CA THR A 55 -6.92 2.45 24.34
C THR A 55 -5.62 1.96 25.00
N PRO A 56 -4.48 2.60 24.70
CA PRO A 56 -3.19 2.09 25.14
C PRO A 56 -2.93 2.34 26.63
N THR A 57 -2.36 1.35 27.32
CA THR A 57 -1.72 1.50 28.65
C THR A 57 -0.19 1.46 28.51
N GLN A 58 0.55 1.49 29.62
CA GLN A 58 2.01 1.36 29.59
C GLN A 58 2.48 0.04 28.95
N THR A 59 1.86 -1.09 29.33
CA THR A 59 2.28 -2.44 28.91
C THR A 59 1.32 -3.11 27.93
N GLY A 60 0.11 -2.58 27.75
CA GLY A 60 -0.95 -3.28 27.04
C GLY A 60 -2.06 -2.37 26.53
N TRP A 61 -3.28 -2.88 26.54
CA TRP A 61 -4.48 -2.20 26.09
C TRP A 61 -5.54 -2.31 27.18
N LYS A 62 -6.23 -1.21 27.50
CA LYS A 62 -7.42 -1.22 28.34
C LYS A 62 -8.65 -1.17 27.45
N SER A 63 -9.65 -1.98 27.76
CA SER A 63 -10.94 -1.97 27.04
C SER A 63 -12.00 -1.25 27.84
N ASN A 64 -12.79 -0.39 27.19
CA ASN A 64 -14.00 0.22 27.73
C ASN A 64 -15.13 0.08 26.72
N TRP A 65 -16.37 0.22 27.18
CA TRP A 65 -17.53 0.34 26.29
C TRP A 65 -17.66 1.79 25.82
N TYR A 66 -17.71 1.98 24.52
CA TYR A 66 -17.95 3.26 23.86
C TYR A 66 -19.29 3.20 23.14
N ALA A 67 -19.99 4.33 23.06
CA ALA A 67 -21.03 4.49 22.06
C ALA A 67 -20.41 4.46 20.65
N TRP A 68 -21.24 4.38 19.62
CA TRP A 68 -20.77 4.41 18.24
C TRP A 68 -19.91 5.65 17.96
N PRO A 69 -18.87 5.52 17.12
CA PRO A 69 -18.00 6.63 16.75
C PRO A 69 -18.70 7.55 15.75
N ASP A 70 -18.32 8.83 15.75
CA ASP A 70 -18.79 9.80 14.76
C ASP A 70 -18.22 9.46 13.37
N ILE A 71 -16.99 8.94 13.33
CA ILE A 71 -16.35 8.45 12.10
C ILE A 71 -15.40 7.29 12.39
N VAL A 72 -15.27 6.39 11.40
CA VAL A 72 -14.35 5.25 11.44
C VAL A 72 -13.21 5.43 10.45
N ILE A 73 -11.97 5.34 10.94
CA ILE A 73 -10.79 5.13 10.10
C ILE A 73 -10.60 3.62 9.95
N ASP A 74 -10.70 3.13 8.72
CA ASP A 74 -10.46 1.72 8.44
C ASP A 74 -9.00 1.46 8.10
N ARG A 75 -8.26 0.93 9.09
CA ARG A 75 -6.88 0.41 8.97
C ARG A 75 -6.82 -1.11 8.92
N TYR A 76 -7.93 -1.82 8.71
CA TYR A 76 -7.95 -3.27 8.63
C TYR A 76 -7.24 -3.78 7.35
N ARG A 77 -6.14 -4.52 7.53
CA ARG A 77 -5.39 -5.16 6.43
C ARG A 77 -6.03 -6.50 6.07
N TYR A 78 -6.96 -6.47 5.12
CA TYR A 78 -7.66 -7.66 4.66
C TYR A 78 -6.83 -8.52 3.70
N TYR A 79 -6.94 -9.84 3.87
CA TYR A 79 -6.48 -10.86 2.93
C TYR A 79 -7.54 -11.97 2.84
N PRO A 80 -7.69 -12.66 1.70
CA PRO A 80 -8.69 -13.71 1.52
C PRO A 80 -8.27 -15.02 2.22
N VAL A 81 -8.13 -14.97 3.54
CA VAL A 81 -7.79 -16.12 4.40
C VAL A 81 -8.78 -16.23 5.56
N PRO A 82 -9.01 -17.44 6.13
CA PRO A 82 -10.09 -17.69 7.08
C PRO A 82 -10.15 -16.73 8.28
N LYS A 83 -9.00 -16.33 8.84
CA LYS A 83 -8.94 -15.39 9.97
C LYS A 83 -9.51 -13.99 9.71
N HIS A 84 -9.79 -13.64 8.45
CA HIS A 84 -10.38 -12.36 8.05
C HIS A 84 -11.82 -12.48 7.54
N ALA A 85 -12.46 -13.65 7.69
CA ALA A 85 -13.79 -13.92 7.15
C ALA A 85 -14.85 -12.91 7.64
N GLY A 86 -14.76 -12.45 8.89
CA GLY A 86 -15.71 -11.49 9.47
C GLY A 86 -15.59 -10.04 8.93
N TYR A 87 -14.49 -9.67 8.28
CA TYR A 87 -14.27 -8.28 7.87
C TYR A 87 -15.14 -7.84 6.70
N LEU A 88 -15.21 -8.65 5.62
CA LEU A 88 -15.97 -8.26 4.43
C LEU A 88 -17.48 -8.12 4.70
N PRO A 89 -18.15 -9.08 5.38
CA PRO A 89 -19.56 -8.96 5.72
C PRO A 89 -19.81 -7.72 6.60
N PHE A 90 -18.98 -7.51 7.62
CA PHE A 90 -19.07 -6.35 8.50
C PHE A 90 -18.97 -5.02 7.74
N ARG A 91 -17.99 -4.87 6.84
CA ARG A 91 -17.84 -3.64 6.07
C ARG A 91 -18.96 -3.40 5.05
N ARG A 92 -19.63 -4.46 4.57
CA ARG A 92 -20.76 -4.35 3.64
C ARG A 92 -22.04 -3.85 4.31
N GLN A 93 -22.17 -4.02 5.63
CA GLN A 93 -23.32 -3.50 6.38
C GLN A 93 -23.34 -1.98 6.50
N GLN A 94 -22.22 -1.29 6.19
CA GLN A 94 -22.11 0.17 6.22
C GLN A 94 -22.59 0.82 7.53
N LEU A 95 -22.36 0.16 8.67
CA LEU A 95 -22.84 0.58 10.00
C LEU A 95 -22.37 1.97 10.46
N PHE A 96 -21.29 2.51 9.88
CA PHE A 96 -20.64 3.74 10.32
C PHE A 96 -20.34 4.66 9.15
N ARG A 97 -20.16 5.96 9.44
CA ARG A 97 -19.47 6.90 8.56
C ARG A 97 -17.99 6.50 8.50
N TYR A 98 -17.46 6.22 7.31
CA TYR A 98 -16.05 5.84 7.15
C TYR A 98 -15.23 6.97 6.53
N ALA A 99 -14.05 7.23 7.10
CA ALA A 99 -13.10 8.21 6.57
C ALA A 99 -12.42 7.74 5.27
N ASN A 100 -12.47 6.44 4.97
CA ASN A 100 -11.87 5.87 3.78
C ASN A 100 -12.66 4.67 3.24
N SER A 101 -12.76 4.63 1.92
CA SER A 101 -13.34 3.55 1.14
C SER A 101 -12.48 2.29 1.19
N ARG A 102 -13.10 1.17 0.81
CA ARG A 102 -12.38 -0.06 0.52
C ARG A 102 -11.51 0.13 -0.72
N PHE A 103 -10.37 -0.53 -0.73
CA PHE A 103 -9.44 -0.51 -1.85
C PHE A 103 -9.40 -1.86 -2.56
N ALA A 104 -9.12 -1.85 -3.86
CA ALA A 104 -9.05 -3.06 -4.67
C ALA A 104 -7.66 -3.73 -4.65
N ASN A 105 -7.54 -4.84 -5.37
CA ASN A 105 -6.28 -5.55 -5.55
C ASN A 105 -5.35 -4.82 -6.53
N LYS A 106 -4.09 -5.28 -6.61
CA LYS A 106 -3.03 -4.62 -7.40
C LYS A 106 -3.36 -4.46 -8.87
N PHE A 107 -3.95 -5.49 -9.47
CA PHE A 107 -4.24 -5.48 -10.89
C PHE A 107 -5.40 -4.52 -11.21
N SER A 108 -6.45 -4.52 -10.38
CA SER A 108 -7.55 -3.55 -10.52
C SER A 108 -7.06 -2.11 -10.37
N VAL A 109 -6.14 -1.84 -9.44
CA VAL A 109 -5.51 -0.53 -9.25
C VAL A 109 -4.74 -0.12 -10.50
N HIS A 110 -3.90 -1.02 -11.04
CA HIS A 110 -3.15 -0.74 -12.26
C HIS A 110 -4.09 -0.42 -13.43
N ARG A 111 -5.15 -1.21 -13.65
CA ARG A 111 -6.14 -0.97 -14.72
C ARG A 111 -6.82 0.40 -14.62
N VAL A 112 -7.16 0.84 -13.42
CA VAL A 112 -7.77 2.17 -13.19
C VAL A 112 -6.80 3.30 -13.55
N LEU A 113 -5.51 3.13 -13.24
CA LEU A 113 -4.47 4.09 -13.56
C LEU A 113 -4.14 4.07 -15.06
N GLU A 114 -4.10 2.88 -15.69
CA GLU A 114 -3.83 2.69 -17.12
C GLU A 114 -4.89 3.34 -18.02
N GLN A 115 -6.11 3.49 -17.54
CA GLN A 115 -7.17 4.22 -18.24
C GLN A 115 -6.91 5.72 -18.35
N ASP A 116 -6.05 6.28 -17.51
CA ASP A 116 -5.68 7.70 -17.55
C ASP A 116 -4.46 7.91 -18.48
N PRO A 117 -4.60 8.62 -19.61
CA PRO A 117 -3.51 8.84 -20.55
C PRO A 117 -2.27 9.50 -19.94
N ILE A 118 -2.44 10.37 -18.94
CA ILE A 118 -1.32 11.06 -18.26
C ILE A 118 -0.49 10.05 -17.47
N LEU A 119 -1.14 9.09 -16.83
CA LEU A 119 -0.49 8.12 -15.96
C LEU A 119 0.24 7.00 -16.71
N ARG A 120 -0.16 6.68 -17.94
CA ARG A 120 0.41 5.55 -18.72
C ARG A 120 1.93 5.57 -18.82
N LYS A 121 2.53 6.75 -18.99
CA LYS A 121 4.00 6.90 -19.11
C LYS A 121 4.75 6.44 -17.85
N TRP A 122 4.09 6.44 -16.70
CA TRP A 122 4.66 6.02 -15.41
C TRP A 122 4.33 4.58 -15.04
N LEU A 123 3.56 3.87 -15.87
CA LEU A 123 3.11 2.52 -15.56
C LEU A 123 3.92 1.50 -16.35
N PRO A 124 4.44 0.45 -15.68
CA PRO A 124 4.98 -0.68 -16.42
C PRO A 124 3.87 -1.34 -17.23
N GLN A 125 4.18 -1.74 -18.47
CA GLN A 125 3.25 -2.53 -19.28
C GLN A 125 2.84 -3.77 -18.51
N THR A 126 1.52 -3.95 -18.37
CA THR A 126 0.93 -4.98 -17.52
C THR A 126 -0.24 -5.60 -18.25
N LEU A 127 -0.27 -6.93 -18.35
CA LEU A 127 -1.32 -7.68 -19.02
C LEU A 127 -1.89 -8.73 -18.08
N GLU A 128 -3.15 -9.10 -18.27
CA GLU A 128 -3.67 -10.32 -17.66
C GLU A 128 -2.87 -11.52 -18.17
N TYR A 129 -2.68 -12.55 -17.34
CA TYR A 129 -1.95 -13.73 -17.77
C TYR A 129 -2.73 -14.48 -18.87
N SER A 130 -2.11 -14.64 -20.04
CA SER A 130 -2.43 -15.68 -21.02
C SER A 130 -1.13 -16.17 -21.66
N ARG A 131 -1.18 -17.27 -22.43
CA ARG A 131 0.01 -17.78 -23.13
C ARG A 131 0.49 -16.78 -24.19
N GLU A 132 -0.47 -16.17 -24.87
CA GLU A 132 -0.29 -15.18 -25.92
C GLU A 132 0.28 -13.90 -25.33
N ALA A 133 -0.29 -13.41 -24.23
CA ALA A 133 0.19 -12.21 -23.53
C ALA A 133 1.62 -12.39 -22.99
N LEU A 134 1.97 -13.59 -22.49
CA LEU A 134 3.33 -13.89 -22.07
C LEU A 134 4.31 -13.89 -23.24
N SER A 135 3.91 -14.52 -24.35
CA SER A 135 4.72 -14.57 -25.58
C SER A 135 4.98 -13.17 -26.12
N LEU A 136 3.93 -12.34 -26.19
CA LEU A 136 4.01 -10.94 -26.61
C LEU A 136 4.98 -10.15 -25.72
N LEU A 137 4.79 -10.19 -24.39
CA LEU A 137 5.67 -9.45 -23.47
C LEU A 137 7.12 -9.94 -23.50
N LEU A 138 7.38 -11.22 -23.75
CA LEU A 138 8.75 -11.75 -23.87
C LEU A 138 9.42 -11.46 -25.22
N GLN A 139 8.63 -11.08 -26.23
CA GLN A 139 9.15 -10.55 -27.49
C GLN A 139 9.59 -9.10 -27.31
N GLU A 140 8.78 -8.29 -26.63
CA GLU A 140 9.06 -6.87 -26.38
C GLU A 140 10.08 -6.64 -25.27
N HIS A 141 10.03 -7.45 -24.20
CA HIS A 141 10.82 -7.26 -23.00
C HIS A 141 11.63 -8.50 -22.65
N ARG A 142 12.91 -8.30 -22.30
CA ARG A 142 13.79 -9.39 -21.86
C ARG A 142 13.34 -10.02 -20.54
N VAL A 143 12.67 -9.26 -19.68
CA VAL A 143 12.28 -9.68 -18.33
C VAL A 143 10.78 -9.45 -18.17
N VAL A 144 10.07 -10.47 -17.68
CA VAL A 144 8.64 -10.39 -17.36
C VAL A 144 8.42 -10.97 -15.96
N TYR A 145 7.58 -10.32 -15.18
CA TYR A 145 7.16 -10.80 -13.86
C TYR A 145 5.74 -11.37 -13.93
N VAL A 146 5.58 -12.58 -13.42
CA VAL A 146 4.29 -13.22 -13.15
C VAL A 146 3.95 -12.98 -11.68
N LYS A 147 2.85 -12.27 -11.42
CA LYS A 147 2.47 -11.80 -10.08
C LYS A 147 1.02 -12.20 -9.76
N PRO A 148 0.70 -12.62 -8.52
CA PRO A 148 -0.68 -12.78 -8.12
C PRO A 148 -1.35 -11.41 -7.92
N THR A 149 -2.63 -11.33 -8.24
CA THR A 149 -3.50 -10.15 -8.05
C THR A 149 -3.57 -9.73 -6.57
N ASN A 150 -3.64 -10.72 -5.67
CA ASN A 150 -3.60 -10.55 -4.23
C ASN A 150 -2.24 -11.03 -3.71
N GLY A 151 -1.54 -10.23 -2.91
CA GLY A 151 -0.27 -10.67 -2.33
C GLY A 151 0.59 -9.55 -1.81
N THR A 152 1.42 -9.85 -0.80
CA THR A 152 2.34 -8.89 -0.19
C THR A 152 3.70 -9.51 0.07
N GLY A 153 4.72 -8.63 0.10
CA GLY A 153 6.08 -9.02 0.47
C GLY A 153 6.78 -9.93 -0.53
N GLY A 154 6.42 -9.83 -1.82
CA GLY A 154 7.11 -10.56 -2.90
C GLY A 154 6.77 -12.06 -3.01
N ARG A 155 5.78 -12.55 -2.25
CA ARG A 155 5.35 -13.96 -2.29
C ARG A 155 4.70 -14.31 -3.62
N SER A 156 4.99 -15.52 -4.10
CA SER A 156 4.41 -16.11 -5.31
C SER A 156 4.69 -15.33 -6.59
N ILE A 157 5.67 -14.41 -6.55
CA ILE A 157 6.17 -13.69 -7.72
C ILE A 157 7.24 -14.55 -8.39
N LEU A 158 7.11 -14.71 -9.72
CA LEU A 158 8.09 -15.38 -10.56
C LEU A 158 8.61 -14.40 -11.61
N ARG A 159 9.92 -14.23 -11.67
CA ARG A 159 10.64 -13.49 -12.69
C ARG A 159 11.01 -14.47 -13.80
N VAL A 160 10.60 -14.18 -15.02
CA VAL A 160 10.97 -14.90 -16.23
C VAL A 160 11.94 -14.03 -17.01
N VAL A 161 13.12 -14.56 -17.30
CA VAL A 161 14.16 -13.87 -18.08
C VAL A 161 14.38 -14.64 -19.37
N ARG A 162 14.24 -13.98 -20.51
CA ARG A 162 14.63 -14.54 -21.80
C ARG A 162 16.15 -14.58 -21.91
N THR A 163 16.68 -15.74 -22.26
CA THR A 163 18.09 -16.01 -22.51
C THR A 163 18.29 -16.50 -23.94
N PRO A 164 19.53 -16.52 -24.47
CA PRO A 164 19.79 -17.09 -25.81
C PRO A 164 19.28 -18.53 -25.94
N ASP A 165 19.46 -19.35 -24.90
CA ASP A 165 19.14 -20.78 -24.91
C ASP A 165 17.78 -21.12 -24.27
N GLY A 166 16.86 -20.15 -24.19
CA GLY A 166 15.52 -20.34 -23.60
C GLY A 166 15.17 -19.32 -22.52
N PHE A 167 14.86 -19.79 -21.32
CA PHE A 167 14.37 -18.95 -20.22
C PHE A 167 14.98 -19.32 -18.87
N HIS A 168 15.14 -18.30 -18.02
CA HIS A 168 15.56 -18.46 -16.62
C HIS A 168 14.48 -17.93 -15.69
N LEU A 169 13.97 -18.80 -14.82
CA LEU A 169 12.91 -18.51 -13.85
C LEU A 169 13.55 -18.29 -12.49
N GLN A 170 13.19 -17.19 -11.83
CA GLN A 170 13.63 -16.89 -10.46
C GLN A 170 12.46 -16.36 -9.65
N GLY A 171 12.24 -16.91 -8.47
CA GLY A 171 11.09 -16.47 -7.67
C GLY A 171 11.10 -16.98 -6.25
N GLN A 172 9.96 -16.81 -5.62
CA GLN A 172 9.75 -17.24 -4.25
C GLN A 172 8.32 -17.74 -4.05
N THR A 173 8.15 -18.90 -3.39
CA THR A 173 6.83 -19.47 -3.08
C THR A 173 6.11 -18.69 -1.99
N LYS A 174 4.83 -19.01 -1.75
CA LYS A 174 4.03 -18.48 -0.64
C LYS A 174 4.63 -18.76 0.74
N GLN A 175 5.35 -19.87 0.89
CA GLN A 175 6.15 -20.21 2.09
C GLN A 175 7.58 -19.63 2.08
N LYS A 176 7.86 -18.69 1.17
CA LYS A 176 9.17 -18.02 1.04
C LYS A 176 10.34 -18.91 0.58
N LYS A 177 10.08 -20.09 -0.02
CA LYS A 177 11.13 -20.92 -0.61
C LYS A 177 11.61 -20.29 -1.92
N LYS A 178 12.92 -20.10 -2.10
CA LYS A 178 13.50 -19.55 -3.34
C LYS A 178 13.48 -20.60 -4.45
N ILE A 179 13.30 -20.13 -5.68
CA ILE A 179 13.30 -20.95 -6.89
C ILE A 179 14.24 -20.32 -7.90
N SER A 180 14.96 -21.18 -8.61
CA SER A 180 15.84 -20.83 -9.73
C SER A 180 15.89 -22.02 -10.68
N GLU A 181 15.33 -21.87 -11.88
CA GLU A 181 15.17 -22.97 -12.85
C GLU A 181 15.47 -22.48 -14.27
N ARG A 182 16.10 -23.32 -15.10
CA ARG A 182 16.27 -23.06 -16.53
C ARG A 182 15.24 -23.85 -17.32
N ILE A 183 14.67 -23.23 -18.34
CA ILE A 183 13.61 -23.79 -19.17
C ILE A 183 14.01 -23.64 -20.64
N ALA A 184 14.03 -24.74 -21.39
CA ALA A 184 14.59 -24.76 -22.74
C ALA A 184 13.66 -24.16 -23.81
N SER A 185 12.34 -24.24 -23.63
CA SER A 185 11.38 -23.81 -24.66
C SER A 185 10.17 -23.08 -24.09
N LEU A 186 9.50 -22.32 -24.95
CA LEU A 186 8.31 -21.54 -24.60
C LEU A 186 7.13 -22.45 -24.20
N GLU A 187 7.00 -23.62 -24.83
CA GLU A 187 5.97 -24.60 -24.48
C GLU A 187 6.16 -25.13 -23.05
N VAL A 188 7.40 -25.51 -22.69
CA VAL A 188 7.73 -25.97 -21.34
C VAL A 188 7.55 -24.84 -20.32
N LEU A 189 7.86 -23.59 -20.70
CA LEU A 189 7.61 -22.42 -19.86
C LEU A 189 6.11 -22.27 -19.54
N HIS A 190 5.24 -22.37 -20.54
CA HIS A 190 3.79 -22.27 -20.32
C HIS A 190 3.28 -23.34 -19.35
N GLN A 191 3.67 -24.59 -19.55
CA GLN A 191 3.28 -25.70 -18.67
C GLN A 191 3.79 -25.47 -17.24
N ARG A 192 5.06 -25.04 -17.10
CA ARG A 192 5.66 -24.75 -15.80
C ARG A 192 4.96 -23.61 -15.05
N LEU A 193 4.58 -22.56 -15.77
CA LEU A 193 3.84 -21.42 -15.21
C LEU A 193 2.41 -21.77 -14.83
N GLN A 194 1.71 -22.59 -15.62
CA GLN A 194 0.38 -23.10 -15.25
C GLN A 194 0.44 -23.89 -13.94
N MET A 195 1.41 -24.81 -13.81
CA MET A 195 1.62 -25.56 -12.56
C MET A 195 1.98 -24.63 -11.40
N TRP A 196 2.88 -23.67 -11.61
CA TRP A 196 3.26 -22.66 -10.62
C TRP A 196 2.04 -21.90 -10.09
N MET A 197 1.25 -21.30 -10.98
CA MET A 197 0.09 -20.51 -10.59
C MET A 197 -0.95 -21.36 -9.86
N LYS A 198 -1.20 -22.60 -10.29
CA LYS A 198 -2.12 -23.53 -9.61
C LYS A 198 -1.67 -23.83 -8.17
N GLN A 199 -0.38 -24.02 -7.95
CA GLN A 199 0.19 -24.31 -6.62
C GLN A 199 0.22 -23.08 -5.71
N GLU A 200 0.49 -21.92 -6.29
CA GLU A 200 0.74 -20.70 -5.54
C GLU A 200 -0.53 -19.89 -5.27
N LYS A 201 -1.60 -20.11 -6.05
CA LYS A 201 -2.92 -19.48 -5.90
C LYS A 201 -3.50 -19.65 -4.49
N GLN A 202 -4.01 -18.56 -3.93
CA GLN A 202 -4.78 -18.48 -2.70
C GLN A 202 -6.22 -18.06 -2.98
N GLY A 203 -7.17 -18.96 -2.71
CA GLY A 203 -8.58 -18.73 -3.01
C GLY A 203 -8.80 -18.48 -4.50
N ASN A 204 -9.50 -17.38 -4.83
CA ASN A 204 -9.89 -17.04 -6.20
C ASN A 204 -8.93 -16.06 -6.88
N GLU A 205 -7.72 -15.85 -6.35
CA GLU A 205 -6.77 -14.92 -6.97
C GLU A 205 -6.37 -15.34 -8.39
N GLN A 206 -6.20 -14.35 -9.26
CA GLN A 206 -5.64 -14.54 -10.59
C GLN A 206 -4.18 -14.07 -10.63
N PHE A 207 -3.50 -14.35 -11.73
CA PHE A 207 -2.15 -13.86 -12.00
C PHE A 207 -2.15 -12.89 -13.18
N PHE A 208 -1.19 -11.98 -13.15
CA PHE A 208 -0.96 -11.02 -14.22
C PHE A 208 0.54 -10.96 -14.55
N LEU A 209 0.83 -10.44 -15.73
CA LEU A 209 2.16 -10.24 -16.28
C LEU A 209 2.52 -8.77 -16.20
N GLN A 210 3.78 -8.46 -15.89
CA GLN A 210 4.27 -7.09 -15.87
C GLN A 210 5.69 -7.03 -16.40
N GLN A 211 6.01 -6.02 -17.23
CA GLN A 211 7.36 -5.81 -17.73
C GLN A 211 8.37 -5.71 -16.58
N GLY A 212 9.56 -6.26 -16.78
CA GLY A 212 10.67 -6.08 -15.88
C GLY A 212 11.35 -4.73 -16.10
N LEU A 213 11.65 -4.05 -15.00
CA LEU A 213 12.32 -2.75 -15.00
C LEU A 213 13.79 -2.91 -14.61
N GLU A 214 14.68 -2.16 -15.26
CA GLU A 214 16.11 -2.14 -14.94
C GLU A 214 16.39 -1.20 -13.76
N LEU A 215 16.09 -1.66 -12.54
CA LEU A 215 16.18 -0.87 -11.30
C LEU A 215 17.52 -1.04 -10.55
N SER A 216 18.55 -1.60 -11.20
CA SER A 216 19.82 -1.97 -10.55
C SER A 216 20.77 -0.77 -10.40
N LEU A 217 20.34 0.27 -9.67
CA LEU A 217 21.17 1.44 -9.37
C LEU A 217 22.37 1.11 -8.47
N VAL A 218 22.23 0.11 -7.60
CA VAL A 218 23.31 -0.37 -6.73
C VAL A 218 23.52 -1.86 -6.96
N PRO A 219 24.74 -2.29 -7.36
CA PRO A 219 25.03 -3.69 -7.62
C PRO A 219 24.64 -4.63 -6.48
N GLY A 220 23.82 -5.63 -6.79
CA GLY A 220 23.40 -6.67 -5.85
C GLY A 220 22.41 -6.20 -4.78
N ARG A 221 21.76 -5.03 -4.94
CA ARG A 221 20.70 -4.54 -4.05
C ARG A 221 19.48 -4.10 -4.84
N THR A 222 18.29 -4.41 -4.31
CA THR A 222 17.05 -3.81 -4.80
C THR A 222 16.93 -2.38 -4.28
N VAL A 223 16.58 -1.45 -5.16
CA VAL A 223 16.39 -0.04 -4.85
C VAL A 223 15.01 0.38 -5.32
N ASP A 224 14.25 1.07 -4.47
CA ASP A 224 13.03 1.79 -4.85
C ASP A 224 12.87 3.04 -4.00
N ALA A 225 12.13 4.02 -4.52
CA ALA A 225 11.65 5.16 -3.75
C ALA A 225 10.29 4.84 -3.12
N ARG A 226 10.21 4.96 -1.80
CA ARG A 226 8.97 4.93 -1.04
C ARG A 226 8.47 6.35 -0.86
N LEU A 227 7.32 6.65 -1.45
CA LEU A 227 6.59 7.89 -1.25
C LEU A 227 5.42 7.65 -0.28
N LEU A 228 5.09 8.67 0.52
CA LEU A 228 3.87 8.71 1.31
C LEU A 228 3.09 9.96 0.92
N ALA A 229 1.92 9.77 0.31
CA ALA A 229 0.94 10.82 0.08
C ALA A 229 -0.22 10.68 1.06
N GLN A 230 -0.66 11.79 1.63
CA GLN A 230 -1.75 11.83 2.60
C GLN A 230 -2.57 13.09 2.40
N LYS A 231 -3.88 12.99 2.66
CA LYS A 231 -4.69 14.18 2.89
C LYS A 231 -4.28 14.85 4.20
N ASP A 232 -4.18 16.16 4.17
CA ASP A 232 -3.98 16.98 5.37
C ASP A 232 -5.32 17.33 6.03
N GLY A 233 -5.27 18.15 7.07
CA GLY A 233 -6.45 18.65 7.79
C GLY A 233 -7.37 19.57 6.97
N THR A 234 -7.05 19.86 5.71
CA THR A 234 -7.94 20.58 4.78
C THR A 234 -8.49 19.66 3.70
N GLY A 235 -8.29 18.33 3.83
CA GLY A 235 -8.77 17.35 2.87
C GLY A 235 -7.98 17.30 1.56
N THR A 236 -6.82 17.97 1.48
CA THR A 236 -6.03 18.08 0.24
C THR A 236 -4.88 17.10 0.22
N TRP A 237 -4.66 16.41 -0.91
CA TRP A 237 -3.53 15.51 -1.09
C TRP A 237 -2.19 16.26 -1.05
N LYS A 238 -1.28 15.82 -0.19
CA LYS A 238 0.08 16.32 -0.09
C LYS A 238 1.07 15.16 0.01
N LEU A 239 2.27 15.34 -0.55
CA LEU A 239 3.38 14.43 -0.31
C LEU A 239 3.94 14.68 1.10
N THR A 240 3.73 13.73 2.01
CA THR A 240 4.28 13.78 3.38
C THR A 240 5.78 13.51 3.39
N GLY A 241 6.26 12.64 2.50
CA GLY A 241 7.68 12.42 2.33
C GLY A 241 8.04 11.36 1.30
N MET A 242 9.33 11.33 1.00
CA MET A 242 9.96 10.43 0.04
C MET A 242 11.31 9.98 0.60
N ALA A 243 11.64 8.72 0.40
CA ALA A 243 12.96 8.19 0.72
C ALA A 243 13.27 6.95 -0.11
N ILE A 244 14.56 6.67 -0.28
CA ILE A 244 15.03 5.50 -1.01
C ILE A 244 15.18 4.34 -0.02
N ARG A 245 14.66 3.18 -0.40
CA ARG A 245 14.84 1.91 0.32
C ARG A 245 15.90 1.08 -0.38
N LEU A 246 16.99 0.80 0.34
CA LEU A 246 18.04 -0.08 -0.12
C LEU A 246 17.84 -1.46 0.51
N GLY A 247 17.58 -2.47 -0.31
CA GLY A 247 17.52 -3.85 0.13
C GLY A 247 18.84 -4.35 0.69
N ALA A 248 18.77 -5.38 1.55
CA ALA A 248 19.95 -6.11 1.97
C ALA A 248 20.66 -6.73 0.74
N LYS A 249 21.99 -6.94 0.85
CA LYS A 249 22.78 -7.52 -0.24
C LYS A 249 22.21 -8.87 -0.64
N ARG A 250 21.97 -9.09 -1.94
CA ARG A 250 21.34 -10.31 -2.51
C ARG A 250 19.89 -10.57 -2.05
N SER A 251 19.22 -9.58 -1.44
CA SER A 251 17.78 -9.64 -1.19
C SER A 251 17.02 -9.37 -2.48
N SER A 252 15.91 -10.08 -2.68
CA SER A 252 14.95 -9.82 -3.76
C SER A 252 13.99 -8.68 -3.46
N THR A 253 14.02 -8.13 -2.23
CA THR A 253 13.16 -7.03 -1.82
C THR A 253 13.96 -5.96 -1.06
N SER A 254 13.51 -4.72 -1.21
CA SER A 254 13.96 -3.53 -0.48
C SER A 254 13.25 -3.32 0.85
N ASN A 255 12.37 -4.26 1.26
CA ASN A 255 11.54 -4.11 2.44
C ASN A 255 12.40 -3.91 3.70
N LEU A 256 12.08 -2.87 4.46
CA LEU A 256 12.80 -2.52 5.70
C LEU A 256 12.77 -3.67 6.72
N HIS A 257 11.68 -4.45 6.74
CA HIS A 257 11.52 -5.60 7.64
C HIS A 257 12.40 -6.80 7.25
N SER A 258 13.08 -6.74 6.10
CA SER A 258 13.99 -7.78 5.60
C SER A 258 15.45 -7.32 5.62
N GLY A 259 15.80 -6.38 6.51
CA GLY A 259 17.15 -5.85 6.67
C GLY A 259 17.51 -4.73 5.68
N GLY A 260 16.53 -4.16 4.99
CA GLY A 260 16.73 -2.96 4.17
C GLY A 260 16.91 -1.70 5.02
N ARG A 261 17.54 -0.67 4.45
CA ARG A 261 17.77 0.64 5.08
C ARG A 261 17.12 1.77 4.28
N ALA A 262 16.60 2.77 4.97
CA ALA A 262 16.18 4.02 4.37
C ALA A 262 17.36 4.97 4.17
N VAL A 263 17.41 5.68 3.05
CA VAL A 263 18.35 6.80 2.82
C VAL A 263 17.63 8.01 2.23
N PRO A 264 18.13 9.25 2.45
CA PRO A 264 17.53 10.44 1.87
C PRO A 264 17.54 10.39 0.34
N ALA A 265 16.37 10.61 -0.29
CA ALA A 265 16.21 10.47 -1.73
C ALA A 265 17.07 11.44 -2.54
N ALA A 266 17.06 12.73 -2.20
CA ALA A 266 17.83 13.74 -2.92
C ALA A 266 19.33 13.44 -2.93
N ARG A 267 19.90 13.06 -1.78
CA ARG A 267 21.31 12.67 -1.68
C ARG A 267 21.61 11.46 -2.56
N PHE A 268 20.85 10.38 -2.38
CA PHE A 268 21.06 9.15 -3.12
C PHE A 268 20.97 9.35 -4.64
N LEU A 269 19.94 10.07 -5.10
CA LEU A 269 19.75 10.32 -6.52
C LEU A 269 20.82 11.25 -7.09
N THR A 270 21.27 12.26 -6.34
CA THR A 270 22.35 13.16 -6.79
C THR A 270 23.65 12.40 -7.01
N GLU A 271 23.96 11.43 -6.13
CA GLU A 271 25.13 10.56 -6.27
C GLU A 271 25.08 9.68 -7.53
N HIS A 272 23.90 9.39 -8.10
CA HIS A 272 23.75 8.48 -9.25
C HIS A 272 23.43 9.20 -10.58
N PHE A 273 22.71 10.32 -10.53
CA PHE A 273 22.17 11.01 -11.71
C PHE A 273 22.64 12.47 -11.83
N GLY A 274 23.35 13.00 -10.82
CA GLY A 274 23.67 14.42 -10.74
C GLY A 274 22.48 15.27 -10.27
N TYR A 275 22.77 16.55 -10.00
CA TYR A 275 21.83 17.45 -9.33
C TYR A 275 20.60 17.79 -10.18
N GLU A 276 20.79 18.15 -11.45
CA GLU A 276 19.70 18.56 -12.33
C GLU A 276 18.69 17.43 -12.59
N MET A 277 19.18 16.27 -12.99
CA MET A 277 18.34 15.09 -13.21
C MET A 277 17.64 14.66 -11.91
N THR A 278 18.30 14.80 -10.76
CA THR A 278 17.65 14.52 -9.46
C THR A 278 16.45 15.42 -9.19
N ARG A 279 16.55 16.72 -9.51
CA ARG A 279 15.40 17.64 -9.37
C ARG A 279 14.24 17.21 -10.27
N GLN A 280 14.53 16.83 -11.51
CA GLN A 280 13.54 16.34 -12.47
C GLN A 280 12.86 15.06 -11.95
N ILE A 281 13.64 14.05 -11.56
CA ILE A 281 13.14 12.77 -11.03
C ILE A 281 12.25 12.98 -9.80
N ILE A 282 12.66 13.83 -8.85
CA ILE A 282 11.86 14.11 -7.65
C ILE A 282 10.57 14.85 -7.99
N GLY A 283 10.62 15.82 -8.91
CA GLY A 283 9.44 16.51 -9.43
C GLY A 283 8.47 15.52 -10.07
N GLU A 284 8.96 14.67 -10.95
CA GLU A 284 8.17 13.65 -11.64
C GLU A 284 7.57 12.62 -10.67
N CYS A 285 8.32 12.18 -9.65
CA CYS A 285 7.80 11.31 -8.59
C CYS A 285 6.64 11.98 -7.83
N LYS A 286 6.73 13.28 -7.56
CA LYS A 286 5.68 14.05 -6.90
C LYS A 286 4.44 14.19 -7.79
N ASP A 287 4.62 14.50 -9.06
CA ASP A 287 3.52 14.66 -10.01
C ASP A 287 2.80 13.32 -10.22
N LEU A 288 3.54 12.25 -10.45
CA LEU A 288 3.02 10.88 -10.49
C LEU A 288 2.19 10.57 -9.25
N ALA A 289 2.74 10.84 -8.06
CA ALA A 289 2.09 10.54 -6.80
C ALA A 289 0.74 11.25 -6.66
N LEU A 290 0.68 12.55 -6.98
CA LEU A 290 -0.53 13.35 -6.85
C LEU A 290 -1.58 13.00 -7.91
N HIS A 291 -1.18 12.75 -9.16
CA HIS A 291 -2.10 12.29 -10.20
C HIS A 291 -2.67 10.90 -9.86
N ALA A 292 -1.82 9.97 -9.41
CA ALA A 292 -2.24 8.61 -9.09
C ALA A 292 -3.24 8.58 -7.93
N VAL A 293 -3.00 9.30 -6.83
CA VAL A 293 -3.95 9.34 -5.71
C VAL A 293 -5.26 10.02 -6.08
N SER A 294 -5.21 11.07 -6.91
CA SER A 294 -6.42 11.73 -7.42
C SER A 294 -7.26 10.78 -8.27
N ARG A 295 -6.64 10.10 -9.25
CA ARG A 295 -7.32 9.14 -10.12
C ARG A 295 -7.94 7.98 -9.33
N ILE A 296 -7.22 7.49 -8.32
CA ILE A 296 -7.67 6.42 -7.45
C ILE A 296 -8.87 6.86 -6.60
N GLU A 297 -8.83 8.05 -6.03
CA GLU A 297 -9.94 8.59 -5.25
C GLU A 297 -11.19 8.81 -6.11
N GLN A 298 -11.04 9.31 -7.34
CA GLN A 298 -12.16 9.46 -8.28
C GLN A 298 -12.85 8.12 -8.57
N HIS A 299 -12.10 7.02 -8.65
CA HIS A 299 -12.66 5.72 -8.99
C HIS A 299 -13.17 4.93 -7.78
N PHE A 300 -12.39 4.86 -6.70
CA PHE A 300 -12.72 4.04 -5.52
C PHE A 300 -13.45 4.84 -4.42
N GLY A 301 -13.69 6.12 -4.65
CA GLY A 301 -14.27 7.04 -3.69
C GLY A 301 -13.25 7.51 -2.66
N GLN A 302 -13.76 8.05 -1.56
CA GLN A 302 -12.97 8.76 -0.55
C GLN A 302 -11.75 7.96 -0.07
N MET A 303 -10.56 8.55 -0.19
CA MET A 303 -9.31 7.98 0.28
C MET A 303 -8.61 8.97 1.22
N MET A 304 -7.58 8.49 1.92
CA MET A 304 -6.89 9.28 2.95
C MET A 304 -5.37 9.24 2.83
N GLU A 305 -4.80 8.10 2.45
CA GLU A 305 -3.36 7.93 2.36
C GLU A 305 -2.95 6.80 1.42
N PHE A 306 -1.78 6.96 0.80
CA PHE A 306 -1.13 5.94 0.02
C PHE A 306 0.38 5.96 0.23
N GLY A 307 0.94 4.78 0.49
CA GLY A 307 2.36 4.54 0.27
C GLY A 307 2.56 4.04 -1.14
N MET A 308 3.49 4.64 -1.87
CA MET A 308 3.79 4.28 -3.25
C MET A 308 5.21 3.77 -3.34
N ASP A 309 5.38 2.61 -3.98
CA ASP A 309 6.68 2.07 -4.35
C ASP A 309 6.96 2.46 -5.79
N ILE A 310 8.00 3.28 -5.96
CA ILE A 310 8.40 3.86 -7.22
C ILE A 310 9.77 3.29 -7.61
N GLY A 311 9.83 2.67 -8.79
CA GLY A 311 11.08 2.30 -9.43
C GLY A 311 11.68 3.51 -10.13
N ILE A 312 12.97 3.72 -9.97
CA ILE A 312 13.75 4.65 -10.79
C ILE A 312 14.75 3.78 -11.53
N ASP A 313 14.62 3.69 -12.84
CA ASP A 313 15.49 2.84 -13.65
C ASP A 313 16.87 3.47 -13.85
N VAL A 314 17.80 2.71 -14.43
CA VAL A 314 19.19 3.16 -14.69
C VAL A 314 19.29 4.37 -15.63
N LYS A 315 18.22 4.73 -16.35
CA LYS A 315 18.14 5.94 -17.19
C LYS A 315 17.45 7.11 -16.48
N GLY A 316 16.96 6.89 -15.26
CA GLY A 316 16.25 7.89 -14.47
C GLY A 316 14.74 7.95 -14.73
N ASN A 317 14.17 7.03 -15.51
CA ASN A 317 12.71 7.03 -15.72
C ASN A 317 11.99 6.56 -14.46
N VAL A 318 10.84 7.18 -14.20
CA VAL A 318 10.02 6.95 -13.01
C VAL A 318 8.89 5.97 -13.30
N TRP A 319 8.77 4.93 -12.48
CA TRP A 319 7.80 3.85 -12.65
C TRP A 319 7.02 3.58 -11.37
N LEU A 320 5.68 3.65 -11.40
CA LEU A 320 4.84 3.22 -10.30
C LEU A 320 4.75 1.69 -10.26
N ILE A 321 5.29 1.08 -9.20
CA ILE A 321 5.31 -0.38 -9.02
C ILE A 321 4.10 -0.85 -8.20
N GLU A 322 3.82 -0.18 -7.08
CA GLU A 322 2.75 -0.59 -6.16
C GLU A 322 2.19 0.61 -5.39
N MET A 323 0.87 0.61 -5.17
CA MET A 323 0.19 1.52 -4.25
C MET A 323 -0.40 0.75 -3.07
N ASN A 324 -0.20 1.24 -1.85
CA ASN A 324 -0.72 0.65 -0.62
C ASN A 324 -1.54 1.66 0.18
N PRO A 325 -2.85 1.44 0.39
CA PRO A 325 -3.75 2.38 1.09
C PRO A 325 -3.53 2.43 2.59
N LYS A 326 -2.73 1.51 3.14
CA LYS A 326 -2.43 1.38 4.56
C LYS A 326 -0.91 1.34 4.73
N PRO A 327 -0.17 2.38 4.38
CA PRO A 327 1.28 2.36 4.39
C PRO A 327 1.87 2.32 5.80
N GLY A 328 2.99 1.60 5.93
CA GLY A 328 3.90 1.76 7.07
C GLY A 328 4.64 3.09 6.99
N ARG A 329 5.15 3.56 8.13
CA ARG A 329 5.78 4.89 8.28
C ARG A 329 7.20 4.81 8.85
N ASP A 330 7.70 3.60 9.12
CA ASP A 330 9.00 3.38 9.74
C ASP A 330 10.17 4.00 8.97
N ILE A 331 9.98 4.30 7.69
CA ILE A 331 10.98 4.96 6.87
C ILE A 331 11.43 6.30 7.46
N PHE A 332 10.50 7.10 8.00
CA PHE A 332 10.85 8.39 8.62
C PHE A 332 11.58 8.20 9.95
N ARG A 333 11.21 7.16 10.71
CA ARG A 333 11.89 6.81 11.96
C ARG A 333 13.34 6.39 11.70
N GLN A 334 13.60 5.56 10.69
CA GLN A 334 14.95 5.17 10.30
C GLN A 334 15.82 6.34 9.83
N LEU A 335 15.21 7.36 9.24
CA LEU A 335 15.89 8.58 8.81
C LEU A 335 16.08 9.62 9.93
N GLY A 336 15.65 9.32 11.16
CA GLY A 336 15.67 10.29 12.26
C GLY A 336 14.67 11.44 12.10
N GLN A 337 13.73 11.35 11.16
CA GLN A 337 12.77 12.40 10.84
C GLN A 337 11.52 12.31 11.74
N TRP A 338 11.72 12.45 13.06
CA TRP A 338 10.67 12.22 14.05
C TRP A 338 9.45 13.14 13.88
N ARG A 339 9.68 14.42 13.56
CA ARG A 339 8.59 15.37 13.28
C ARG A 339 7.70 14.91 12.13
N ARG A 340 8.31 14.45 11.03
CA ARG A 340 7.60 13.93 9.85
C ARG A 340 6.92 12.59 10.15
N TYR A 341 7.54 11.75 10.99
CA TYR A 341 6.91 10.52 11.45
C TYR A 341 5.61 10.81 12.21
N LEU A 342 5.63 11.72 13.18
CA LEU A 342 4.44 12.13 13.94
C LEU A 342 3.40 12.85 13.07
N GLU A 343 3.83 13.71 12.14
CA GLU A 343 2.94 14.29 11.13
C GLU A 343 2.24 13.20 10.31
N ALA A 344 2.98 12.20 9.84
CA ALA A 344 2.41 11.09 9.11
C ALA A 344 1.40 10.31 9.95
N VAL A 345 1.60 10.16 11.27
CA VAL A 345 0.63 9.53 12.18
C VAL A 345 -0.64 10.38 12.32
N ARG A 346 -0.51 11.71 12.41
CA ARG A 346 -1.59 12.65 12.68
C ARG A 346 -2.53 12.87 11.50
N ARG A 347 -2.01 12.99 10.27
CA ARG A 347 -2.80 13.32 9.07
C ARG A 347 -4.10 12.50 8.89
N PRO A 348 -4.12 11.17 9.10
CA PRO A 348 -5.34 10.38 9.15
C PRO A 348 -6.43 10.93 10.08
N LEU A 349 -6.04 11.39 11.27
CA LEU A 349 -6.93 11.93 12.28
C LEU A 349 -7.35 13.35 11.93
N GLU A 350 -6.42 14.16 11.41
CA GLU A 350 -6.70 15.53 10.92
C GLU A 350 -7.74 15.49 9.80
N TYR A 351 -7.57 14.59 8.83
CA TYR A 351 -8.52 14.39 7.76
C TYR A 351 -9.88 13.87 8.25
N ALA A 352 -9.89 12.91 9.18
CA ALA A 352 -11.14 12.43 9.77
C ALA A 352 -11.88 13.54 10.54
N ALA A 353 -11.16 14.40 11.25
CA ALA A 353 -11.73 15.56 11.93
C ALA A 353 -12.28 16.61 10.95
N HIS A 354 -11.59 16.83 9.82
CA HIS A 354 -12.03 17.69 8.73
C HIS A 354 -13.37 17.21 8.13
N LEU A 355 -13.51 15.91 7.86
CA LEU A 355 -14.77 15.35 7.37
C LEU A 355 -15.93 15.59 8.34
N LEU A 356 -15.69 15.41 9.64
CA LEU A 356 -16.68 15.70 10.68
C LEU A 356 -17.01 17.20 10.82
N GLN A 357 -16.17 18.10 10.33
CA GLN A 357 -16.48 19.54 10.30
C GLN A 357 -17.37 19.87 9.09
N ASN A 358 -17.03 19.32 7.92
CA ASN A 358 -17.81 19.52 6.70
C ASN A 358 -19.22 18.91 6.83
N ASP A 359 -19.33 17.71 7.43
CA ASP A 359 -20.62 17.05 7.64
C ASP A 359 -21.58 17.91 8.51
N GLN A 360 -21.02 18.66 9.48
CA GLN A 360 -21.79 19.59 10.32
C GLN A 360 -22.22 20.85 9.54
N GLN A 361 -21.32 21.44 8.75
CA GLN A 361 -21.66 22.62 7.93
C GLN A 361 -22.81 22.32 6.96
N VAL A 362 -22.74 21.16 6.29
CA VAL A 362 -23.81 20.72 5.38
C VAL A 362 -25.13 20.45 6.11
N SER A 363 -25.10 19.97 7.37
CA SER A 363 -26.34 19.80 8.14
C SER A 363 -26.94 21.15 8.54
N ASP A 364 -26.09 22.10 8.96
CA ASP A 364 -26.53 23.40 9.43
C ASP A 364 -27.13 24.24 8.29
N GLU A 365 -26.52 24.22 7.10
CA GLU A 365 -27.06 24.87 5.90
C GLU A 365 -28.43 24.31 5.48
N LYS A 366 -28.65 23.01 5.65
CA LYS A 366 -29.95 22.39 5.37
C LYS A 366 -31.04 22.76 6.38
N HIS A 367 -30.69 23.11 7.61
CA HIS A 367 -31.65 23.52 8.64
C HIS A 367 -31.98 25.02 8.59
N VAL A 368 -31.12 25.85 7.99
CA VAL A 368 -31.39 27.29 7.78
C VAL A 368 -32.31 27.55 6.57
N CYS A 369 -32.44 26.58 5.66
CA CYS A 369 -33.27 26.68 4.46
C CYS A 369 -34.68 26.04 4.60
N VAL A 370 -35.15 25.75 5.82
CA VAL A 370 -36.49 25.19 6.09
C VAL A 370 -37.36 26.20 6.83
#